data_AF-A0A813DCZ3-F1
#
_entry.id   AF-A0A813DCZ3-F1
#
_cell.length_a   1.000
_cell.length_b   1.000
_cell.length_c   1.000
_cell.angle_alpha   90.00
_cell.angle_beta   90.00
_cell.angle_gamma   90.00
#
_symmetry.space_group_name_H-M   'P 1'
#
loop_
_entity.id
_entity.type
_entity.pdbx_description
1 polymer ?
#
loop_
_entity_poly.entity_id
_entity_poly.type
_entity_poly.pdbx_seq_one_letter_code
_entity_poly.pdbx_strand_id
1 'polypeptide(L)'
;LNLQSRRAEAMTVLLDEAEVKAKGRLRDVVFPVSEAASQLARLKVQEKKLLEADASDQDLDAKIAELSGKLRTLESQRRALLAKPISAPVRFFVDMVMGEGSLSHATVAELSQCLASWRAPRLLPLAERRRDLLDQRLHLHQEQRGQMEGPRKKEIQEVSRRLAATEEASEQISVSLDSFWEEVAAISDLSQELQGLGLQVPQELPDPSELKRLFGEWAWNLNCPVQLLFGSPLQCAGQFLVEVLKELGAEHSRELFVISVIGIQSSAKSTLLNYLFGCGFATSAGRCTRGLYCSLMESSGRTLLILDTEGLMSLE
;
A
#
# COMPACT_ATOMS: atom_id res chain seq x y z
N LEU A 1 -23.20 12.80 17.84
CA LEU A 1 -22.44 14.06 17.96
C LEU A 1 -20.98 13.74 17.61
N ASN A 2 -20.52 14.09 16.41
CA ASN A 2 -19.11 13.96 16.06
C ASN A 2 -18.35 15.11 16.70
N LEU A 3 -17.87 14.89 17.93
CA LEU A 3 -16.71 15.63 18.44
C LEU A 3 -15.49 14.91 17.86
N GLN A 4 -14.90 15.45 16.79
CA GLN A 4 -13.53 15.05 16.43
C GLN A 4 -12.62 15.45 17.59
N SER A 5 -11.65 14.61 17.96
CA SER A 5 -10.63 15.08 18.90
C SER A 5 -9.65 16.01 18.18
N ARG A 6 -8.90 16.76 18.97
CA ARG A 6 -7.79 17.60 18.51
C ARG A 6 -6.77 16.82 17.65
N ARG A 7 -6.63 15.50 17.83
CA ARG A 7 -5.73 14.67 17.03
C ARG A 7 -6.27 14.41 15.63
N ALA A 8 -7.57 14.11 15.52
CA ALA A 8 -8.25 13.93 14.24
C ALA A 8 -8.31 15.25 13.45
N GLU A 9 -8.58 16.37 14.14
CA GLU A 9 -8.52 17.72 13.56
C GLU A 9 -7.10 18.05 13.04
N ALA A 10 -6.06 17.81 13.84
CA ALA A 10 -4.67 18.06 13.42
C ALA A 10 -4.25 17.20 12.22
N MET A 11 -4.56 15.90 12.22
CA MET A 11 -4.28 15.02 11.07
C MET A 11 -5.01 15.49 9.80
N THR A 12 -6.26 15.92 9.92
CA THR A 12 -7.07 16.46 8.82
C THR A 12 -6.39 17.68 8.19
N VAL A 13 -5.98 18.66 8.99
CA VAL A 13 -5.29 19.88 8.52
C VAL A 13 -3.97 19.55 7.82
N LEU A 14 -3.17 18.64 8.38
CA LEU A 14 -1.89 18.23 7.80
C LEU A 14 -2.06 17.52 6.44
N LEU A 15 -3.12 16.72 6.27
CA LEU A 15 -3.44 16.07 5.00
C LEU A 15 -3.99 17.04 3.96
N ASP A 16 -4.85 17.99 4.36
CA ASP A 16 -5.35 19.06 3.47
C ASP A 16 -4.19 19.93 2.95
N GLU A 17 -3.26 20.33 3.83
CA GLU A 17 -2.05 21.05 3.42
C GLU A 17 -1.16 20.25 2.46
N ALA A 18 -1.02 18.94 2.68
CA ALA A 18 -0.25 18.07 1.82
C ALA A 18 -0.91 17.91 0.44
N GLU A 19 -2.25 17.79 0.38
CA GLU A 19 -3.02 17.70 -0.87
C GLU A 19 -2.84 18.95 -1.75
N VAL A 20 -2.90 20.15 -1.15
CA VAL A 20 -2.66 21.42 -1.85
C VAL A 20 -1.24 21.47 -2.43
N LYS A 21 -0.23 20.99 -1.69
CA LYS A 21 1.17 20.92 -2.15
C LYS A 21 1.36 19.86 -3.26
N ALA A 22 0.62 18.77 -3.20
CA ALA A 22 0.77 17.57 -4.02
C ALA A 22 0.29 17.66 -5.47
N LYS A 23 -0.63 18.59 -5.80
CA LYS A 23 -1.18 18.77 -7.16
C LYS A 23 -1.66 17.45 -7.81
N GLY A 24 -2.34 16.62 -7.02
CA GLY A 24 -2.88 15.32 -7.44
C GLY A 24 -1.98 14.10 -7.20
N ARG A 25 -0.76 14.27 -6.68
CA ARG A 25 0.14 13.17 -6.28
C ARG A 25 0.47 13.20 -4.80
N LEU A 26 -0.54 12.91 -3.96
CA LEU A 26 -0.44 13.04 -2.51
C LEU A 26 0.53 12.01 -1.90
N ARG A 27 0.60 10.78 -2.42
CA ARG A 27 1.55 9.78 -1.92
C ARG A 27 3.01 10.23 -2.14
N ASP A 28 3.34 10.85 -3.27
CA ASP A 28 4.66 11.45 -3.54
C ASP A 28 5.09 12.50 -2.48
N VAL A 29 4.13 13.15 -1.79
CA VAL A 29 4.38 14.20 -0.79
C VAL A 29 4.31 13.68 0.65
N VAL A 30 3.37 12.79 0.94
CA VAL A 30 3.13 12.27 2.30
C VAL A 30 4.00 11.04 2.58
N PHE A 31 4.17 10.16 1.59
CA PHE A 31 4.84 8.86 1.71
C PHE A 31 5.96 8.70 0.65
N PRO A 32 6.94 9.63 0.57
CA PRO A 32 7.92 9.63 -0.50
C PRO A 32 8.86 8.43 -0.52
N VAL A 33 9.17 7.79 0.62
CA VAL A 33 10.16 6.70 0.69
C VAL A 33 9.55 5.39 0.20
N SER A 34 8.34 5.07 0.64
CA SER A 34 7.53 3.93 0.16
C SER A 34 7.15 4.07 -1.31
N GLU A 35 6.75 5.26 -1.76
CA GLU A 35 6.44 5.51 -3.17
C GLU A 35 7.68 5.35 -4.07
N ALA A 36 8.85 5.85 -3.65
CA ALA A 36 10.11 5.60 -4.37
C ALA A 36 10.52 4.12 -4.36
N ALA A 37 10.24 3.37 -3.29
CA ALA A 37 10.45 1.92 -3.25
C ALA A 37 9.51 1.17 -4.23
N SER A 38 8.24 1.55 -4.26
CA SER A 38 7.22 1.02 -5.18
C SER A 38 7.59 1.27 -6.65
N GLN A 39 8.04 2.48 -6.97
CA GLN A 39 8.54 2.83 -8.30
C GLN A 39 9.81 2.03 -8.68
N LEU A 40 10.72 1.82 -7.73
CA LEU A 40 11.94 1.04 -7.94
C LEU A 40 11.61 -0.43 -8.28
N ALA A 41 10.67 -1.03 -7.57
CA ALA A 41 10.22 -2.40 -7.84
C ALA A 41 9.45 -2.52 -9.17
N ARG A 42 8.62 -1.53 -9.53
CA ARG A 42 7.98 -1.44 -10.86
C ARG A 42 9.03 -1.50 -11.98
N LEU A 43 10.10 -0.70 -11.88
CA LEU A 43 11.19 -0.70 -12.86
C LEU A 43 12.01 -2.00 -12.83
N LYS A 44 12.30 -2.59 -11.66
CA LYS A 44 13.02 -3.89 -11.55
C LYS A 44 12.25 -5.05 -12.20
N VAL A 45 10.91 -5.05 -12.12
CA VAL A 45 10.08 -6.03 -12.83
C VAL A 45 10.07 -5.79 -14.36
N GLN A 46 10.17 -4.53 -14.82
CA GLN A 46 10.34 -4.23 -16.24
C GLN A 46 11.71 -4.68 -16.76
N GLU A 47 12.79 -4.39 -16.02
CA GLU A 47 14.15 -4.85 -16.33
C GLU A 47 14.21 -6.37 -16.42
N LYS A 48 13.67 -7.08 -15.41
CA LYS A 48 13.58 -8.56 -15.44
C LYS A 48 12.85 -9.07 -16.68
N LYS A 49 11.69 -8.50 -17.04
CA LYS A 49 10.92 -8.92 -18.22
C LYS A 49 11.67 -8.73 -19.54
N LEU A 50 12.55 -7.74 -19.64
CA LEU A 50 13.39 -7.53 -20.84
C LEU A 50 14.62 -8.45 -20.85
N LEU A 51 15.22 -8.73 -19.69
CA LEU A 51 16.28 -9.73 -19.58
C LEU A 51 15.79 -11.17 -19.89
N GLU A 52 14.50 -11.43 -19.70
CA GLU A 52 13.81 -12.68 -20.04
C GLU A 52 13.21 -12.68 -21.46
N ALA A 53 13.36 -11.61 -22.25
CA ALA A 53 12.79 -11.50 -23.60
C ALA A 53 13.70 -12.13 -24.68
N ASP A 54 13.08 -12.67 -25.74
CA ASP A 54 13.82 -13.23 -26.88
C ASP A 54 14.68 -12.18 -27.59
N ALA A 55 15.94 -12.53 -27.86
CA ALA A 55 16.97 -11.67 -28.48
C ALA A 55 16.72 -11.28 -29.96
N SER A 56 15.47 -11.36 -30.44
CA SER A 56 15.05 -10.91 -31.76
C SER A 56 14.71 -9.42 -31.84
N ASP A 57 14.55 -8.74 -30.69
CA ASP A 57 14.31 -7.30 -30.60
C ASP A 57 15.63 -6.52 -30.77
N GLN A 58 15.80 -5.86 -31.92
CA GLN A 58 17.04 -5.14 -32.26
C GLN A 58 17.34 -3.94 -31.35
N ASP A 59 16.35 -3.45 -30.60
CA ASP A 59 16.50 -2.35 -29.64
C ASP A 59 16.64 -2.84 -28.19
N LEU A 60 16.73 -4.15 -27.94
CA LEU A 60 16.70 -4.73 -26.58
C LEU A 60 17.82 -4.17 -25.69
N ASP A 61 19.06 -4.14 -26.19
CA ASP A 61 20.21 -3.59 -25.46
C ASP A 61 20.04 -2.11 -25.11
N ALA A 62 19.43 -1.32 -26.03
CA ALA A 62 19.15 0.09 -25.80
C ALA A 62 18.07 0.29 -24.73
N LYS A 63 17.00 -0.52 -24.76
CA LYS A 63 15.91 -0.53 -23.77
C LYS A 63 16.44 -0.92 -22.37
N ILE A 64 17.31 -1.93 -22.30
CA ILE A 64 17.98 -2.35 -21.06
C ILE A 64 18.86 -1.21 -20.54
N ALA A 65 19.72 -0.61 -21.38
CA ALA A 65 20.59 0.49 -20.98
C ALA A 65 19.81 1.72 -20.46
N GLU A 66 18.69 2.07 -21.11
CA GLU A 66 17.80 3.15 -20.66
C GLU A 66 17.18 2.85 -19.28
N LEU A 67 16.70 1.63 -19.06
CA LEU A 67 16.09 1.21 -17.80
C LEU A 67 17.10 1.10 -16.66
N SER A 68 18.27 0.52 -16.88
CA SER A 68 19.34 0.52 -15.87
C SER A 68 19.82 1.95 -15.55
N GLY A 69 19.75 2.88 -16.51
CA GLY A 69 19.97 4.31 -16.27
C GLY A 69 18.90 4.95 -15.36
N LYS A 70 17.61 4.68 -15.64
CA LYS A 70 16.48 5.11 -14.79
C LYS A 70 16.57 4.52 -13.38
N LEU A 71 16.91 3.25 -13.25
CA LEU A 71 17.09 2.56 -11.96
C LEU A 71 18.19 3.23 -11.13
N ARG A 72 19.38 3.48 -11.69
CA ARG A 72 20.47 4.18 -10.97
C ARG A 72 20.07 5.58 -10.52
N THR A 73 19.34 6.30 -11.37
CA THR A 73 18.82 7.64 -11.05
C THR A 73 17.83 7.58 -9.89
N LEU A 74 16.88 6.63 -9.93
CA LEU A 74 15.86 6.46 -8.89
C LEU A 74 16.45 5.94 -7.57
N GLU A 75 17.43 5.03 -7.59
CA GLU A 75 18.12 4.58 -6.38
C GLU A 75 18.90 5.72 -5.70
N SER A 76 19.57 6.57 -6.50
CA SER A 76 20.23 7.78 -6.00
C SER A 76 19.23 8.77 -5.38
N GLN A 77 18.11 9.03 -6.07
CA GLN A 77 17.03 9.89 -5.56
C GLN A 77 16.41 9.33 -4.28
N ARG A 78 16.13 8.02 -4.20
CA ARG A 78 15.60 7.34 -3.02
C ARG A 78 16.53 7.49 -1.82
N ARG A 79 17.83 7.24 -1.99
CA ARG A 79 18.83 7.42 -0.93
C ARG A 79 18.91 8.87 -0.43
N ALA A 80 18.71 9.85 -1.31
CA ALA A 80 18.64 11.25 -0.93
C ALA A 80 17.35 11.66 -0.19
N LEU A 81 16.35 10.78 -0.04
CA LEU A 81 15.11 11.10 0.70
C LEU A 81 15.36 11.24 2.20
N LEU A 82 16.21 10.41 2.82
CA LEU A 82 16.53 10.52 4.26
C LEU A 82 17.36 11.76 4.61
N ALA A 83 17.87 12.50 3.63
CA ALA A 83 18.45 13.83 3.85
C ALA A 83 17.38 14.92 4.02
N LYS A 84 16.11 14.64 3.69
CA LYS A 84 14.97 15.54 3.83
C LYS A 84 14.16 15.17 5.09
N PRO A 85 13.52 16.15 5.76
CA PRO A 85 12.58 15.85 6.84
C PRO A 85 11.47 14.91 6.38
N ILE A 86 11.10 13.96 7.24
CA ILE A 86 9.89 13.15 7.05
C ILE A 86 8.66 14.07 6.96
N SER A 87 7.66 13.66 6.19
CA SER A 87 6.49 14.50 5.89
C SER A 87 5.73 14.88 7.18
N ALA A 88 5.12 16.07 7.21
CA ALA A 88 4.44 16.54 8.43
C ALA A 88 3.32 15.60 8.93
N PRO A 89 2.48 14.97 8.08
CA PRO A 89 1.53 13.95 8.52
C PRO A 89 2.23 12.72 9.13
N VAL A 90 3.33 12.24 8.53
CA VAL A 90 4.07 11.07 9.02
C VAL A 90 4.80 11.39 10.33
N ARG A 91 5.36 12.60 10.47
CA ARG A 91 5.95 13.07 11.73
C ARG A 91 4.90 13.11 12.84
N PHE A 92 3.73 13.68 12.56
CA PHE A 92 2.62 13.72 13.52
C PHE A 92 2.11 12.33 13.90
N PHE A 93 2.05 11.40 12.94
CA PHE A 93 1.75 9.99 13.22
C PHE A 93 2.79 9.36 14.16
N VAL A 94 4.07 9.48 13.84
CA VAL A 94 5.18 8.98 14.68
C VAL A 94 5.13 9.57 16.08
N ASP A 95 5.05 10.90 16.20
CA ASP A 95 5.03 11.58 17.51
C ASP A 95 3.80 11.18 18.34
N MET A 96 2.67 10.86 17.69
CA MET A 96 1.50 10.32 18.36
C MET A 96 1.74 8.90 18.88
N VAL A 97 2.16 7.96 18.03
CA VAL A 97 2.28 6.55 18.43
C VAL A 97 3.42 6.33 19.44
N MET A 98 4.53 7.05 19.28
CA MET A 98 5.66 7.03 20.23
C MET A 98 5.31 7.75 21.55
N GLY A 99 4.48 8.79 21.50
CA GLY A 99 4.13 9.60 22.67
C GLY A 99 3.12 8.96 23.63
N GLU A 100 2.36 7.94 23.20
CA GLU A 100 1.41 7.23 24.07
C GLU A 100 2.06 6.13 24.94
N GLY A 101 3.26 5.67 24.60
CA GLY A 101 3.96 4.57 25.28
C GLY A 101 3.35 3.18 25.03
N SER A 102 2.05 3.08 24.73
CA SER A 102 1.40 1.89 24.18
C SER A 102 0.18 2.28 23.35
N LEU A 103 -0.04 1.58 22.24
CA LEU A 103 -1.15 1.83 21.32
C LEU A 103 -2.45 1.25 21.85
N SER A 104 -3.49 2.08 21.93
CA SER A 104 -4.83 1.65 22.33
C SER A 104 -5.74 1.39 21.13
N HIS A 105 -6.70 0.46 21.27
CA HIS A 105 -7.79 0.28 20.31
C HIS A 105 -8.54 1.59 20.02
N ALA A 106 -8.69 2.47 21.01
CA ALA A 106 -9.37 3.76 20.84
C ALA A 106 -8.58 4.69 19.90
N THR A 107 -7.27 4.83 20.11
CA THR A 107 -6.37 5.62 19.25
C THR A 107 -6.39 5.10 17.81
N VAL A 108 -6.28 3.78 17.64
CA VAL A 108 -6.26 3.12 16.32
C VAL A 108 -7.60 3.25 15.59
N ALA A 109 -8.72 3.05 16.29
CA ALA A 109 -10.06 3.24 15.72
C ALA A 109 -10.32 4.70 15.35
N GLU A 110 -9.92 5.65 16.20
CA GLU A 110 -10.04 7.08 15.94
C GLU A 110 -9.24 7.50 14.69
N LEU A 111 -7.96 7.13 14.62
CA LEU A 111 -7.11 7.40 13.45
C LEU A 111 -7.71 6.80 12.18
N SER A 112 -8.13 5.54 12.24
CA SER A 112 -8.74 4.84 11.10
C SER A 112 -10.03 5.52 10.63
N GLN A 113 -10.87 5.97 11.57
CA GLN A 113 -12.10 6.72 11.27
C GLN A 113 -11.81 8.12 10.72
N CYS A 114 -10.80 8.81 11.24
CA CYS A 114 -10.35 10.11 10.75
C CYS A 114 -9.89 10.02 9.30
N LEU A 115 -8.97 9.10 9.00
CA LEU A 115 -8.46 8.87 7.64
C LEU A 115 -9.55 8.42 6.68
N ALA A 116 -10.47 7.54 7.12
CA ALA A 116 -11.62 7.13 6.32
C ALA A 116 -12.56 8.31 6.01
N SER A 117 -12.86 9.15 7.00
CA SER A 117 -13.74 10.33 6.84
C SER A 117 -13.13 11.39 5.94
N TRP A 118 -11.82 11.62 6.05
CA TRP A 118 -11.06 12.53 5.20
C TRP A 118 -11.01 12.07 3.73
N ARG A 119 -10.79 10.76 3.53
CA ARG A 119 -10.63 10.16 2.19
C ARG A 119 -11.96 9.94 1.45
N ALA A 120 -13.04 9.61 2.16
CA ALA A 120 -14.34 9.27 1.57
C ALA A 120 -14.88 10.29 0.54
N PRO A 121 -14.97 11.61 0.84
CA PRO A 121 -15.50 12.59 -0.12
C PRO A 121 -14.60 12.78 -1.34
N ARG A 122 -13.31 12.43 -1.24
CA ARG A 122 -12.32 12.54 -2.33
C ARG A 122 -12.34 11.32 -3.25
N LEU A 123 -12.54 10.12 -2.69
CA LEU A 123 -12.67 8.89 -3.48
C LEU A 123 -14.03 8.74 -4.16
N LEU A 124 -15.11 9.27 -3.60
CA LEU A 124 -16.46 9.04 -4.14
C LEU A 124 -16.61 9.45 -5.63
N PRO A 125 -16.19 10.67 -6.08
CA PRO A 125 -16.28 11.04 -7.49
C PRO A 125 -15.41 10.16 -8.41
N LEU A 126 -14.26 9.68 -7.92
CA LEU A 126 -13.37 8.78 -8.66
C LEU A 126 -13.97 7.38 -8.80
N ALA A 127 -14.63 6.88 -7.75
CA ALA A 127 -15.32 5.59 -7.76
C ALA A 127 -16.54 5.59 -8.70
N GLU A 128 -17.32 6.66 -8.70
CA GLU A 128 -18.42 6.87 -9.66
C GLU A 128 -17.87 6.94 -11.09
N ARG A 129 -16.82 7.75 -11.32
CA ARG A 129 -16.16 7.86 -12.63
C ARG A 129 -15.62 6.52 -13.13
N ARG A 130 -15.03 5.72 -12.25
CA ARG A 130 -14.51 4.38 -12.54
C ARG A 130 -15.63 3.44 -12.98
N ARG A 131 -16.76 3.41 -12.26
CA ARG A 131 -17.95 2.62 -12.63
C ARG A 131 -18.45 3.02 -14.02
N ASP A 132 -18.68 4.30 -14.26
CA ASP A 132 -19.21 4.79 -15.54
C ASP A 132 -18.28 4.47 -16.73
N LEU A 133 -16.96 4.44 -16.51
CA LEU A 133 -15.97 4.03 -17.50
C LEU A 133 -15.95 2.52 -17.75
N LEU A 134 -16.14 1.70 -16.72
CA LEU A 134 -16.28 0.25 -16.85
C LEU A 134 -17.56 -0.12 -17.61
N ASP A 135 -18.68 0.55 -17.31
CA ASP A 135 -19.95 0.35 -18.03
C ASP A 135 -19.81 0.75 -19.51
N GLN A 136 -19.18 1.90 -19.80
CA GLN A 136 -18.85 2.31 -21.18
C GLN A 136 -17.97 1.27 -21.90
N ARG A 137 -16.93 0.75 -21.24
CA ARG A 137 -16.05 -0.28 -21.80
C ARG A 137 -16.78 -1.58 -22.09
N LEU A 138 -17.69 -1.99 -21.20
CA LEU A 138 -18.52 -3.18 -21.36
C LEU A 138 -19.47 -3.05 -22.56
N HIS A 139 -20.17 -1.92 -22.68
CA HIS A 139 -21.04 -1.64 -23.84
C HIS A 139 -20.26 -1.66 -25.16
N LEU A 140 -19.12 -0.98 -25.23
CA LEU A 140 -18.26 -0.97 -26.43
C LEU A 140 -17.83 -2.39 -26.84
N HIS A 141 -17.43 -3.24 -25.89
CA HIS A 141 -17.07 -4.63 -26.18
C HIS A 141 -18.25 -5.53 -26.59
N GLN A 142 -19.44 -5.32 -26.02
CA GLN A 142 -20.64 -6.06 -26.43
C GLN A 142 -21.02 -5.74 -27.87
N GLU A 143 -21.00 -4.46 -28.26
CA GLU A 143 -21.32 -4.04 -29.63
C GLU A 143 -20.20 -4.36 -30.64
N GLN A 144 -18.94 -4.47 -30.20
CA GLN A 144 -17.80 -4.80 -31.07
C GLN A 144 -17.93 -6.17 -31.74
N ARG A 145 -18.70 -7.10 -31.16
CA ARG A 145 -18.96 -8.44 -31.73
C ARG A 145 -19.69 -8.45 -33.08
N GLY A 146 -20.09 -7.29 -33.64
CA GLY A 146 -20.82 -7.21 -34.90
C GLY A 146 -20.34 -6.17 -35.94
N GLN A 147 -19.23 -5.44 -35.74
CA GLN A 147 -18.82 -4.34 -36.66
C GLN A 147 -17.29 -4.18 -36.83
N MET A 148 -16.88 -3.43 -37.87
CA MET A 148 -15.47 -3.25 -38.27
C MET A 148 -14.56 -2.67 -37.16
N GLU A 149 -13.34 -3.24 -37.08
CA GLU A 149 -12.43 -3.11 -35.94
C GLU A 149 -11.77 -1.73 -35.74
N GLY A 150 -11.76 -0.87 -36.76
CA GLY A 150 -10.92 0.35 -36.80
C GLY A 150 -11.26 1.45 -35.77
N PRO A 151 -12.40 2.15 -35.90
CA PRO A 151 -12.73 3.30 -35.06
C PRO A 151 -13.01 2.92 -33.60
N ARG A 152 -13.76 1.83 -33.37
CA ARG A 152 -14.13 1.36 -32.02
C ARG A 152 -12.93 0.94 -31.17
N LYS A 153 -11.85 0.42 -31.80
CA LYS A 153 -10.61 0.11 -31.09
C LYS A 153 -9.95 1.36 -30.48
N LYS A 154 -10.07 2.52 -31.13
CA LYS A 154 -9.58 3.80 -30.58
C LYS A 154 -10.44 4.29 -29.41
N GLU A 155 -11.76 4.12 -29.49
CA GLU A 155 -12.69 4.46 -28.40
C GLU A 155 -12.42 3.61 -27.16
N ILE A 156 -12.26 2.28 -27.33
CA ILE A 156 -11.90 1.36 -26.25
C ILE A 156 -10.53 1.73 -25.64
N GLN A 157 -9.53 2.06 -26.47
CA GLN A 157 -8.22 2.52 -25.99
C GLN A 157 -8.30 3.81 -25.16
N GLU A 158 -9.10 4.79 -25.60
CA GLU A 158 -9.29 6.04 -24.86
C GLU A 158 -10.08 5.83 -23.56
N VAL A 159 -11.11 4.96 -23.55
CA VAL A 159 -11.81 4.58 -22.31
C VAL A 159 -10.87 3.86 -21.34
N SER A 160 -10.05 2.91 -21.80
CA SER A 160 -9.06 2.22 -20.96
C SER A 160 -7.98 3.17 -20.42
N ARG A 161 -7.52 4.15 -21.21
CA ARG A 161 -6.62 5.21 -20.75
C ARG A 161 -7.26 6.08 -19.67
N ARG A 162 -8.52 6.48 -19.86
CA ARG A 162 -9.32 7.25 -18.88
C ARG A 162 -9.57 6.45 -17.60
N LEU A 163 -9.74 5.13 -17.70
CA LEU A 163 -9.88 4.22 -16.56
C LEU A 163 -8.58 4.16 -15.76
N ALA A 164 -7.45 3.88 -16.42
CA ALA A 164 -6.14 3.85 -15.78
C ALA A 164 -5.80 5.17 -15.05
N ALA A 165 -6.05 6.32 -15.67
CA ALA A 165 -5.85 7.62 -15.03
C ALA A 165 -6.78 7.87 -13.82
N THR A 166 -7.99 7.31 -13.83
CA THR A 166 -8.94 7.40 -12.69
C THR A 166 -8.49 6.48 -11.54
N GLU A 167 -7.93 5.31 -11.86
CA GLU A 167 -7.39 4.37 -10.89
C GLU A 167 -6.07 4.90 -10.27
N GLU A 168 -5.17 5.49 -11.05
CA GLU A 168 -3.97 6.18 -10.56
C GLU A 168 -4.32 7.34 -9.61
N ALA A 169 -5.30 8.18 -9.97
CA ALA A 169 -5.80 9.23 -9.08
C ALA A 169 -6.42 8.66 -7.78
N SER A 170 -7.07 7.49 -7.86
CA SER A 170 -7.62 6.80 -6.69
C SER A 170 -6.54 6.22 -5.79
N GLU A 171 -5.45 5.68 -6.36
CA GLU A 171 -4.25 5.26 -5.61
C GLU A 171 -3.61 6.44 -4.90
N GLN A 172 -3.37 7.54 -5.63
CA GLN A 172 -2.68 8.72 -5.12
C GLN A 172 -3.41 9.40 -3.96
N ILE A 173 -4.74 9.35 -3.90
CA ILE A 173 -5.52 9.87 -2.76
C ILE A 173 -5.85 8.80 -1.69
N SER A 174 -5.48 7.54 -1.92
CA SER A 174 -5.76 6.47 -0.96
C SER A 174 -4.74 6.43 0.18
N VAL A 175 -5.06 7.20 1.22
CA VAL A 175 -4.41 7.15 2.54
C VAL A 175 -5.15 6.18 3.47
N SER A 176 -4.41 5.32 4.17
CA SER A 176 -4.89 4.53 5.32
C SER A 176 -3.81 4.42 6.38
N LEU A 177 -4.15 3.85 7.55
CA LEU A 177 -3.19 3.60 8.63
C LEU A 177 -2.03 2.71 8.15
N ASP A 178 -2.32 1.74 7.26
CA ASP A 178 -1.31 0.92 6.59
C ASP A 178 -0.26 1.77 5.86
N SER A 179 -0.67 2.85 5.19
CA SER A 179 0.25 3.71 4.42
C SER A 179 1.22 4.50 5.32
N PHE A 180 0.81 4.82 6.54
CA PHE A 180 1.73 5.43 7.53
C PHE A 180 2.76 4.40 8.01
N TRP A 181 2.34 3.17 8.31
CA TRP A 181 3.25 2.11 8.68
C TRP A 181 4.16 1.65 7.52
N GLU A 182 3.66 1.64 6.29
CA GLU A 182 4.41 1.37 5.05
C GLU A 182 5.57 2.36 4.90
N GLU A 183 5.31 3.65 5.08
CA GLU A 183 6.34 4.70 5.02
C GLU A 183 7.34 4.60 6.18
N VAL A 184 6.86 4.36 7.40
CA VAL A 184 7.73 4.19 8.59
C VAL A 184 8.65 2.97 8.43
N ALA A 185 8.13 1.84 7.94
CA ALA A 185 8.91 0.65 7.62
C ALA A 185 9.94 0.94 6.51
N ALA A 186 9.53 1.61 5.42
CA ALA A 186 10.42 1.97 4.31
C ALA A 186 11.54 2.95 4.72
N ILE A 187 11.26 3.88 5.64
CA ILE A 187 12.25 4.76 6.28
C ILE A 187 13.23 3.93 7.11
N SER A 188 12.76 2.98 7.92
CA SER A 188 13.60 2.10 8.73
C SER A 188 14.53 1.25 7.86
N ASP A 189 14.00 0.59 6.83
CA ASP A 189 14.77 -0.23 5.89
C ASP A 189 15.84 0.58 5.15
N LEU A 190 15.48 1.77 4.65
CA LEU A 190 16.44 2.65 3.97
C LEU A 190 17.50 3.19 4.94
N SER A 191 17.15 3.45 6.21
CA SER A 191 18.10 3.86 7.25
C SER A 191 19.12 2.74 7.51
N GLN A 192 18.67 1.50 7.68
CA GLN A 192 19.55 0.33 7.82
C GLN A 192 20.45 0.14 6.58
N GLU A 193 19.92 0.30 5.36
CA GLU A 193 20.73 0.23 4.13
C GLU A 193 21.84 1.30 4.10
N LEU A 194 21.52 2.57 4.41
CA LEU A 194 22.51 3.64 4.42
C LEU A 194 23.59 3.40 5.49
N GLN A 195 23.20 2.96 6.68
CA GLN A 195 24.13 2.59 7.76
C GLN A 195 25.05 1.43 7.34
N GLY A 196 24.50 0.39 6.69
CA GLY A 196 25.28 -0.73 6.14
C GLY A 196 26.26 -0.34 5.04
N LEU A 197 26.01 0.77 4.34
CA LEU A 197 26.92 1.40 3.37
C LEU A 197 27.92 2.38 4.01
N GLY A 198 27.90 2.55 5.34
CA GLY A 198 28.74 3.51 6.07
C GLY A 198 28.36 4.98 5.87
N LEU A 199 27.15 5.24 5.37
CA LEU A 199 26.65 6.59 5.14
C LEU A 199 25.93 7.11 6.39
N GLN A 200 26.21 8.37 6.76
CA GLN A 200 25.51 9.02 7.87
C GLN A 200 24.06 9.32 7.49
N VAL A 201 23.13 8.91 8.35
CA VAL A 201 21.71 9.28 8.26
C VAL A 201 21.56 10.69 8.86
N PRO A 202 21.17 11.72 8.10
CA PRO A 202 21.31 13.12 8.55
C PRO A 202 20.34 13.61 9.64
N GLN A 203 19.50 12.75 10.22
CA GLN A 203 18.37 13.16 11.08
C GLN A 203 18.14 12.23 12.27
N GLU A 204 17.50 12.78 13.31
CA GLU A 204 16.81 12.03 14.35
C GLU A 204 15.58 11.33 13.76
N LEU A 205 15.84 10.19 13.09
CA LEU A 205 14.80 9.22 12.77
C LEU A 205 14.28 8.56 14.05
N PRO A 206 13.05 8.01 14.04
CA PRO A 206 12.51 7.35 15.23
C PRO A 206 13.28 6.05 15.47
N ASP A 207 13.44 5.65 16.74
CA ASP A 207 14.17 4.43 17.09
C ASP A 207 13.53 3.20 16.41
N PRO A 208 14.28 2.46 15.56
CA PRO A 208 13.76 1.27 14.90
C PRO A 208 13.25 0.20 15.87
N SER A 209 13.83 0.08 17.07
CA SER A 209 13.40 -0.94 18.05
C SER A 209 12.03 -0.61 18.63
N GLU A 210 11.82 0.63 19.06
CA GLU A 210 10.52 1.10 19.54
C GLU A 210 9.44 1.10 18.43
N LEU A 211 9.81 1.44 17.19
CA LEU A 211 8.90 1.36 16.04
C LEU A 211 8.40 -0.08 15.78
N LYS A 212 9.30 -1.08 15.84
CA LYS A 212 8.93 -2.49 15.71
C LYS A 212 8.00 -2.92 16.83
N ARG A 213 8.29 -2.51 18.07
CA ARG A 213 7.46 -2.80 19.25
C ARG A 213 6.05 -2.27 19.08
N LEU A 214 5.90 -1.00 18.67
CA LEU A 214 4.61 -0.36 18.42
C LEU A 214 3.86 -0.95 17.21
N PHE A 215 4.58 -1.31 16.14
CA PHE A 215 3.98 -2.04 15.02
C PHE A 215 3.48 -3.42 15.46
N GLY A 216 4.24 -4.11 16.33
CA GLY A 216 3.84 -5.34 17.01
C GLY A 216 2.54 -5.15 17.81
N GLU A 217 2.47 -4.12 18.66
CA GLU A 217 1.24 -3.80 19.40
C GLU A 217 0.05 -3.55 18.47
N TRP A 218 0.23 -2.73 17.42
CA TRP A 218 -0.82 -2.40 16.47
C TRP A 218 -1.38 -3.65 15.77
N ALA A 219 -0.52 -4.44 15.16
CA ALA A 219 -0.92 -5.52 14.29
C ALA A 219 -1.29 -6.82 15.05
N TRP A 220 -0.63 -7.10 16.17
CA TRP A 220 -0.84 -8.32 16.94
C TRP A 220 -1.71 -8.08 18.18
N ASN A 221 -1.28 -7.23 19.11
CA ASN A 221 -1.99 -7.06 20.38
C ASN A 221 -3.39 -6.44 20.18
N LEU A 222 -3.55 -5.56 19.19
CA LEU A 222 -4.84 -5.00 18.77
C LEU A 222 -5.48 -5.76 17.59
N ASN A 223 -4.89 -6.88 17.14
CA ASN A 223 -5.34 -7.73 16.04
C ASN A 223 -5.73 -6.96 14.75
N CYS A 224 -4.91 -5.98 14.35
CA CYS A 224 -5.15 -5.22 13.13
C CYS A 224 -4.57 -5.95 11.91
N PRO A 225 -5.31 -6.06 10.78
CA PRO A 225 -4.78 -6.59 9.54
C PRO A 225 -3.52 -5.85 9.05
N VAL A 226 -2.48 -6.60 8.68
CA VAL A 226 -1.26 -6.09 8.05
C VAL A 226 -1.23 -6.48 6.59
N GLN A 227 -0.86 -5.56 5.70
CA GLN A 227 -0.62 -5.87 4.31
C GLN A 227 0.80 -6.46 4.11
N LEU A 228 0.90 -7.77 3.86
CA LEU A 228 2.16 -8.47 3.59
C LEU A 228 2.67 -8.26 2.17
N LEU A 229 1.75 -8.28 1.20
CA LEU A 229 2.04 -7.99 -0.21
C LEU A 229 1.22 -6.79 -0.66
N PHE A 230 1.89 -5.76 -1.20
CA PHE A 230 1.28 -4.50 -1.61
C PHE A 230 1.80 -4.00 -2.96
N GLY A 231 1.14 -2.96 -3.50
CA GLY A 231 1.49 -2.32 -4.77
C GLY A 231 1.03 -3.06 -6.02
N SER A 232 1.47 -2.57 -7.18
CA SER A 232 1.38 -3.27 -8.46
C SER A 232 2.65 -2.96 -9.26
N PRO A 233 3.52 -3.95 -9.56
CA PRO A 233 3.41 -5.36 -9.17
C PRO A 233 3.51 -5.57 -7.65
N LEU A 234 3.00 -6.72 -7.18
CA LEU A 234 3.04 -7.08 -5.77
C LEU A 234 4.48 -7.20 -5.24
N GLN A 235 4.74 -6.54 -4.13
CA GLN A 235 6.02 -6.51 -3.43
C GLN A 235 5.88 -7.14 -2.06
N CYS A 236 6.89 -7.90 -1.65
CA CYS A 236 7.01 -8.34 -0.26
C CYS A 236 7.35 -7.14 0.63
N ALA A 237 6.73 -7.08 1.80
CA ALA A 237 7.19 -6.20 2.86
C ALA A 237 8.68 -6.41 3.15
N GLY A 238 9.36 -5.31 3.47
CA GLY A 238 10.82 -5.28 3.60
C GLY A 238 11.34 -5.83 4.94
N GLN A 239 12.60 -5.52 5.22
CA GLN A 239 13.35 -6.13 6.31
C GLN A 239 12.72 -5.82 7.68
N PHE A 240 12.17 -4.62 7.86
CA PHE A 240 11.41 -4.21 9.03
C PHE A 240 10.32 -5.24 9.40
N LEU A 241 9.45 -5.61 8.47
CA LEU A 241 8.37 -6.57 8.77
C LEU A 241 8.92 -7.98 9.00
N VAL A 242 9.98 -8.38 8.27
CA VAL A 242 10.67 -9.65 8.50
C VAL A 242 11.25 -9.72 9.91
N GLU A 243 11.76 -8.61 10.46
CA GLU A 243 12.29 -8.53 11.82
C GLU A 243 11.18 -8.55 12.88
N VAL A 244 10.10 -7.77 12.71
CA VAL A 244 8.90 -7.86 13.56
C VAL A 244 8.37 -9.31 13.60
N LEU A 245 8.20 -9.96 12.44
CA LEU A 245 7.72 -11.34 12.36
C LEU A 245 8.67 -12.37 13.01
N LYS A 246 9.98 -12.12 13.00
CA LYS A 246 10.98 -12.96 13.71
C LYS A 246 10.90 -12.77 15.22
N GLU A 247 10.78 -11.52 15.68
CA GLU A 247 10.66 -11.19 17.10
C GLU A 247 9.39 -11.84 17.67
N LEU A 248 8.25 -11.68 16.99
CA LEU A 248 6.98 -12.34 17.34
C LEU A 248 7.08 -13.86 17.29
N GLY A 249 7.68 -14.43 16.25
CA GLY A 249 7.87 -15.87 16.10
C GLY A 249 8.84 -16.49 17.13
N ALA A 250 9.63 -15.67 17.83
CA ALA A 250 10.45 -16.09 18.97
C ALA A 250 9.67 -16.04 20.31
N GLU A 251 8.66 -15.18 20.42
CA GLU A 251 7.79 -15.05 21.59
C GLU A 251 6.60 -16.02 21.59
N HIS A 252 6.09 -16.39 20.41
CA HIS A 252 4.86 -17.16 20.26
C HIS A 252 5.14 -18.67 20.03
N SER A 253 4.06 -19.48 20.05
CA SER A 253 4.13 -20.95 20.07
C SER A 253 4.93 -21.55 18.89
N ARG A 254 5.64 -22.66 19.12
CA ARG A 254 6.46 -23.34 18.09
C ARG A 254 5.66 -23.92 16.92
N GLU A 255 4.33 -23.95 17.00
CA GLU A 255 3.45 -24.42 15.92
C GLU A 255 2.63 -23.26 15.33
N LEU A 256 3.03 -22.82 14.14
CA LEU A 256 2.31 -21.85 13.32
C LEU A 256 1.36 -22.55 12.35
N PHE A 257 0.06 -22.25 12.44
CA PHE A 257 -0.98 -22.75 11.54
C PHE A 257 -1.39 -21.66 10.56
N VAL A 258 -1.09 -21.84 9.28
CA VAL A 258 -1.45 -20.87 8.22
C VAL A 258 -2.77 -21.25 7.57
N ILE A 259 -3.73 -20.34 7.55
CA ILE A 259 -5.03 -20.49 6.88
C ILE A 259 -5.15 -19.41 5.82
N SER A 260 -5.27 -19.80 4.54
CA SER A 260 -5.48 -18.86 3.44
C SER A 260 -6.80 -19.12 2.71
N VAL A 261 -7.37 -18.06 2.14
CA VAL A 261 -8.54 -18.12 1.26
C VAL A 261 -8.15 -17.64 -0.13
N ILE A 262 -8.59 -18.34 -1.18
CA ILE A 262 -8.40 -17.93 -2.58
C ILE A 262 -9.75 -18.04 -3.28
N GLY A 263 -10.03 -17.11 -4.20
CA GLY A 263 -11.28 -17.08 -4.95
C GLY A 263 -11.45 -15.81 -5.75
N ILE A 264 -12.47 -15.79 -6.61
CA ILE A 264 -12.77 -14.66 -7.49
C ILE A 264 -13.01 -13.35 -6.72
N GLN A 265 -12.90 -12.23 -7.42
CA GLN A 265 -13.21 -10.93 -6.84
C GLN A 265 -14.65 -10.87 -6.33
N SER A 266 -14.85 -10.15 -5.21
CA SER A 266 -16.15 -9.99 -4.54
C SER A 266 -16.86 -11.26 -4.05
N SER A 267 -16.17 -12.42 -3.97
CA SER A 267 -16.73 -13.68 -3.44
C SER A 267 -16.80 -13.76 -1.89
N ALA A 268 -16.96 -12.63 -1.20
CA ALA A 268 -17.08 -12.53 0.26
C ALA A 268 -15.94 -13.19 1.10
N LYS A 269 -14.73 -13.33 0.56
CA LYS A 269 -13.56 -13.95 1.24
C LYS A 269 -13.25 -13.32 2.61
N SER A 270 -13.01 -12.02 2.63
CA SER A 270 -12.72 -11.24 3.84
C SER A 270 -13.88 -11.30 4.84
N THR A 271 -15.13 -11.35 4.35
CA THR A 271 -16.33 -11.52 5.19
C THR A 271 -16.36 -12.88 5.87
N LEU A 272 -16.02 -13.95 5.16
CA LEU A 272 -15.93 -15.31 5.71
C LEU A 272 -14.83 -15.40 6.77
N LEU A 273 -13.64 -14.86 6.49
CA LEU A 273 -12.54 -14.85 7.46
C LEU A 273 -12.90 -14.03 8.72
N ASN A 274 -13.53 -12.86 8.56
CA ASN A 274 -14.00 -12.08 9.70
C ASN A 274 -15.07 -12.80 10.52
N TYR A 275 -15.97 -13.55 9.88
CA TYR A 275 -17.01 -14.33 10.57
C TYR A 275 -16.42 -15.52 11.35
N LEU A 276 -15.42 -16.20 10.78
CA LEU A 276 -14.80 -17.38 11.40
C LEU A 276 -13.76 -17.04 12.49
N PHE A 277 -13.01 -15.95 12.30
CA PHE A 277 -11.79 -15.66 13.06
C PHE A 277 -11.75 -14.26 13.70
N GLY A 278 -12.69 -13.37 13.37
CA GLY A 278 -12.72 -12.00 13.92
C GLY A 278 -11.62 -11.05 13.43
N CYS A 279 -10.93 -11.39 12.34
CA CYS A 279 -9.72 -10.70 11.85
C CYS A 279 -9.85 -9.22 11.49
N GLY A 280 -11.06 -8.65 11.36
CA GLY A 280 -11.23 -7.23 11.02
C GLY A 280 -10.82 -6.80 9.61
N PHE A 281 -10.63 -7.74 8.66
CA PHE A 281 -10.32 -7.43 7.25
C PHE A 281 -11.38 -6.50 6.62
N ALA A 282 -10.96 -5.65 5.68
CA ALA A 282 -11.88 -4.71 5.02
C ALA A 282 -12.88 -5.44 4.09
N THR A 283 -14.18 -5.26 4.32
CA THR A 283 -15.27 -5.95 3.59
C THR A 283 -16.10 -5.03 2.67
N SER A 284 -15.71 -3.77 2.50
CA SER A 284 -16.49 -2.77 1.75
C SER A 284 -16.53 -3.08 0.25
N ALA A 285 -17.73 -3.07 -0.36
CA ALA A 285 -17.95 -3.40 -1.78
C ALA A 285 -17.15 -2.56 -2.81
N GLY A 286 -16.59 -1.42 -2.42
CA GLY A 286 -15.72 -0.58 -3.26
C GLY A 286 -14.20 -0.78 -3.07
N ARG A 287 -13.77 -1.54 -2.05
CA ARG A 287 -12.37 -1.95 -1.87
C ARG A 287 -12.25 -3.43 -2.18
N CYS A 288 -11.63 -3.75 -3.31
CA CYS A 288 -11.05 -5.08 -3.49
C CYS A 288 -9.81 -5.15 -2.57
N THR A 289 -9.64 -6.24 -1.83
CA THR A 289 -8.34 -6.57 -1.21
C THR A 289 -7.30 -6.53 -2.32
N ARG A 290 -6.26 -5.69 -2.19
CA ARG A 290 -5.15 -5.63 -3.15
C ARG A 290 -3.93 -6.28 -2.51
N GLY A 291 -3.31 -7.23 -3.20
CA GLY A 291 -2.26 -8.08 -2.65
C GLY A 291 -2.74 -9.03 -1.55
N LEU A 292 -1.98 -9.09 -0.46
CA LEU A 292 -2.12 -10.10 0.60
C LEU A 292 -2.16 -9.41 1.95
N TYR A 293 -3.23 -9.63 2.72
CA TYR A 293 -3.33 -9.20 4.11
C TYR A 293 -3.21 -10.40 5.05
N CYS A 294 -2.68 -10.16 6.26
CA CYS A 294 -2.68 -11.15 7.34
C CYS A 294 -3.24 -10.58 8.65
N SER A 295 -3.80 -11.47 9.47
CA SER A 295 -4.08 -11.26 10.89
C SER A 295 -3.51 -12.47 11.63
N LEU A 296 -2.82 -12.23 12.75
CA LEU A 296 -2.35 -13.31 13.63
C LEU A 296 -3.26 -13.37 14.86
N MET A 297 -3.59 -14.58 15.30
CA MET A 297 -4.36 -14.77 16.53
C MET A 297 -3.88 -16.03 17.26
N GLU A 298 -4.01 -16.03 18.59
CA GLU A 298 -3.79 -17.22 19.41
C GLU A 298 -5.09 -17.98 19.62
N SER A 299 -5.07 -19.29 19.43
CA SER A 299 -6.20 -20.17 19.75
C SER A 299 -5.73 -21.52 20.27
N SER A 300 -6.20 -21.90 21.46
CA SER A 300 -5.91 -23.20 22.07
C SER A 300 -4.40 -23.52 22.21
N GLY A 301 -3.56 -22.50 22.47
CA GLY A 301 -2.10 -22.62 22.58
C GLY A 301 -1.35 -22.75 21.25
N ARG A 302 -2.03 -22.44 20.13
CA ARG A 302 -1.48 -22.43 18.78
C ARG A 302 -1.63 -21.06 18.15
N THR A 303 -0.58 -20.68 17.45
CA THR A 303 -0.50 -19.46 16.68
C THR A 303 -1.15 -19.68 15.31
N LEU A 304 -2.16 -18.88 14.97
CA LEU A 304 -2.87 -18.91 13.69
C LEU A 304 -2.48 -17.68 12.86
N LEU A 305 -2.01 -17.88 11.63
CA LEU A 305 -1.82 -16.84 10.62
C LEU A 305 -2.92 -16.94 9.57
N ILE A 306 -3.89 -16.03 9.65
CA ILE A 306 -5.00 -15.95 8.71
C ILE A 306 -4.62 -15.01 7.56
N LEU A 307 -4.76 -15.48 6.32
CA LEU A 307 -4.35 -14.77 5.10
C LEU A 307 -5.56 -14.48 4.18
N ASP A 308 -5.87 -13.20 3.99
CA ASP A 308 -6.87 -12.74 3.00
C ASP A 308 -6.17 -12.30 1.71
N THR A 309 -6.56 -12.90 0.58
CA THR A 309 -5.96 -12.62 -0.73
C THR A 309 -6.82 -11.69 -1.59
N GLU A 310 -6.17 -10.99 -2.51
CA GLU A 310 -6.81 -10.35 -3.65
C GLU A 310 -7.72 -11.31 -4.44
N GLY A 311 -8.75 -10.73 -5.05
CA GLY A 311 -9.67 -11.42 -5.92
C GLY A 311 -9.04 -11.83 -7.24
N LEU A 312 -9.09 -13.13 -7.56
CA LEU A 312 -8.77 -13.58 -8.90
C LEU A 312 -9.82 -13.07 -9.91
N MET A 313 -9.42 -12.94 -11.18
CA MET A 313 -10.31 -12.55 -12.28
C MET A 313 -11.01 -11.20 -12.08
N SER A 314 -10.26 -10.18 -11.63
CA SER A 314 -10.58 -8.80 -11.99
C SER A 314 -10.79 -8.69 -13.50
N LEU A 315 -11.81 -7.94 -13.94
CA LEU A 315 -11.93 -7.50 -15.33
C LEU A 315 -10.93 -6.35 -15.57
N GLU A 316 -9.65 -6.70 -15.72
CA GLU A 316 -8.60 -5.80 -16.22
C GLU A 316 -8.91 -5.35 -17.65
#